data_AF-A0A962V511-F1
#
_entry.id   AF-A0A962V511-F1
#
_cell.length_a   1.000
_cell.length_b   1.000
_cell.length_c   1.000
_cell.angle_alpha   90.00
_cell.angle_beta   90.00
_cell.angle_gamma   90.00
#
_symmetry.space_group_name_H-M   'P 1'
#
loop_
_entity.id
_entity.type
_entity.pdbx_description
1 polymer ?
#
loop_
_entity_poly.entity_id
_entity_poly.type
_entity_poly.pdbx_seq_one_letter_code
_entity_poly.pdbx_strand_id
1 'polypeptide(L)'
;HYGQRWSLGLYWPAGRLNADGQQRLLDTLVRQTHSTTQTSRFSPLEIVQKRIEQVQAATDRLRSMRRFIQDSLAQMADGVIVTNNLGRVLLANPKAVAYL
;
A
#
# COMPACT_ATOMS: atom_id res chain seq x y z
N HIS A 1 -26.39 -27.53 -6.86
CA HIS A 1 -24.95 -27.75 -6.60
C HIS A 1 -24.77 -28.24 -5.17
N TYR A 2 -24.53 -29.53 -4.97
CA TYR A 2 -24.33 -30.14 -3.66
C TYR A 2 -22.95 -29.75 -3.11
N GLY A 3 -22.92 -28.91 -2.07
CA GLY A 3 -21.68 -28.52 -1.40
C GLY A 3 -21.17 -29.68 -0.54
N GLN A 4 -20.13 -30.37 -1.01
CA GLN A 4 -19.45 -31.38 -0.19
C GLN A 4 -18.71 -30.72 0.96
N ARG A 5 -19.06 -31.13 2.19
CA ARG A 5 -18.45 -30.68 3.43
C ARG A 5 -17.31 -31.64 3.75
N TRP A 6 -16.08 -31.20 3.51
CA TRP A 6 -14.90 -31.98 3.84
C TRP A 6 -14.67 -31.94 5.34
N SER A 7 -14.69 -33.09 6.00
CA SER A 7 -14.34 -33.23 7.42
C SER A 7 -12.95 -33.85 7.54
N LEU A 8 -12.00 -33.09 8.08
CA LEU A 8 -10.68 -33.60 8.42
C LEU A 8 -10.75 -34.26 9.80
N GLY A 9 -10.62 -35.58 9.85
CA GLY A 9 -10.53 -36.35 11.09
C GLY A 9 -9.08 -36.69 11.41
N LEU A 10 -8.73 -36.69 12.70
CA LEU A 10 -7.45 -37.21 13.19
C LEU A 10 -7.64 -38.67 13.60
N TYR A 11 -6.93 -39.59 12.96
CA TYR A 11 -6.91 -40.99 13.34
C TYR A 11 -5.74 -41.25 14.29
N TRP A 12 -6.04 -41.67 15.53
CA TRP A 12 -5.01 -42.05 16.49
C TRP A 12 -4.93 -43.58 16.62
N PRO A 13 -3.75 -44.19 16.50
CA PRO A 13 -3.61 -45.63 16.74
C PRO A 13 -3.86 -45.93 18.22
N ALA A 14 -4.80 -46.83 18.49
CA ALA A 14 -5.19 -47.22 19.85
C ALA A 14 -3.98 -47.74 20.64
N GLY A 15 -3.83 -47.29 21.89
CA GLY A 15 -2.84 -47.82 22.85
C GLY A 15 -1.54 -47.03 23.01
N ARG A 16 -1.33 -45.90 22.31
CA ARG A 16 -0.09 -45.10 22.45
C ARG A 16 -0.14 -43.91 23.41
N LEU A 17 -1.33 -43.48 23.84
CA LEU A 17 -1.50 -42.35 24.76
C LEU A 17 -2.69 -42.58 25.68
N ASN A 18 -2.52 -42.23 26.96
CA ASN A 18 -3.63 -42.10 27.90
C ASN A 18 -4.52 -40.90 27.48
N ALA A 19 -5.79 -40.89 27.88
CA ALA A 19 -6.75 -39.82 27.56
C ALA A 19 -6.20 -38.42 27.88
N ASP A 20 -5.44 -38.29 28.96
CA ASP A 20 -4.81 -37.04 29.39
C ASP A 20 -3.69 -36.56 28.44
N GLY A 21 -2.94 -37.51 27.85
CA GLY A 21 -1.91 -37.21 26.86
C GLY A 21 -2.50 -36.75 25.54
N GLN A 22 -3.63 -37.33 25.14
CA GLN A 22 -4.38 -36.92 23.95
C GLN A 22 -4.94 -35.50 24.14
N GLN A 23 -5.56 -35.21 25.28
CA GLN A 23 -6.09 -33.88 25.59
C GLN A 23 -4.99 -32.81 25.62
N ARG A 24 -3.83 -33.09 26.24
CA ARG A 24 -2.71 -32.15 26.24
C ARG A 24 -2.16 -31.85 24.86
N LEU A 25 -2.08 -32.85 23.98
CA LEU A 25 -1.64 -32.65 22.60
C LEU A 25 -2.67 -31.87 21.78
N LEU A 26 -3.96 -32.16 21.94
CA LEU A 26 -5.04 -31.41 21.29
C LEU A 26 -5.04 -29.94 21.74
N ASP A 27 -4.92 -29.69 23.03
CA ASP A 27 -4.85 -28.34 23.61
C ASP A 27 -3.59 -27.58 23.12
N THR A 28 -2.47 -28.29 22.96
CA THR A 28 -1.25 -27.72 22.37
C THR A 28 -1.44 -27.38 20.88
N LEU A 29 -2.08 -28.26 20.10
CA LEU A 29 -2.36 -28.02 18.69
C LEU A 29 -3.36 -26.87 18.50
N VAL A 30 -4.41 -26.80 19.31
CA VAL A 30 -5.39 -25.69 19.28
C VAL A 30 -4.70 -24.37 19.58
N ARG A 31 -3.85 -24.32 20.61
CA ARG A 31 -3.07 -23.09 20.90
C ARG A 31 -2.14 -22.70 19.76
N GLN A 32 -1.48 -23.66 19.12
CA GLN A 32 -0.57 -23.42 17.99
C GLN A 32 -1.31 -22.97 16.72
N THR A 33 -2.47 -23.55 16.41
CA THR A 33 -3.26 -23.16 15.24
C THR A 33 -3.87 -21.78 15.43
N HIS A 34 -4.40 -21.47 16.62
CA HIS A 34 -4.94 -20.14 16.94
C HIS A 34 -3.85 -19.06 16.82
N SER A 35 -2.63 -19.35 17.28
CA SER A 35 -1.49 -18.42 17.18
C SER A 35 -1.00 -18.25 15.73
N THR A 36 -1.06 -19.30 14.91
CA THR A 36 -0.61 -19.26 13.51
C THR A 36 -1.61 -18.57 12.58
N THR A 37 -2.91 -18.61 12.90
CA THR A 37 -3.96 -17.87 12.16
C THR A 37 -3.91 -16.35 12.34
N GLN A 38 -3.04 -15.83 13.20
CA GLN A 38 -2.85 -14.40 13.44
C GLN A 38 -1.65 -13.82 12.68
N THR A 39 -1.26 -14.41 11.54
CA THR A 39 -0.49 -13.66 10.54
C THR A 39 -1.50 -12.97 9.65
N SER A 40 -1.70 -11.67 9.90
CA SER A 40 -2.57 -10.76 9.16
C SER A 40 -2.53 -11.03 7.66
N ARG A 41 -3.55 -11.73 7.16
CA ARG A 41 -3.87 -11.73 5.73
C ARG A 41 -4.52 -10.38 5.48
N PHE A 42 -3.72 -9.34 5.26
CA PHE A 42 -4.26 -8.12 4.67
C PHE A 42 -5.00 -8.53 3.40
N SER A 43 -6.29 -8.21 3.34
CA SER A 43 -7.10 -8.55 2.17
C SER A 43 -6.44 -7.91 0.94
N PRO A 44 -6.41 -8.56 -0.23
CA PRO A 44 -5.89 -7.95 -1.45
C PRO A 44 -6.45 -6.54 -1.71
N LEU A 45 -7.70 -6.29 -1.28
CA LEU A 45 -8.34 -4.98 -1.32
C LEU A 45 -7.63 -3.92 -0.45
N GLU A 46 -7.18 -4.28 0.74
CA GLU A 46 -6.47 -3.37 1.66
C GLU A 46 -5.08 -2.99 1.11
N ILE A 47 -4.40 -3.93 0.44
CA ILE A 47 -3.11 -3.66 -0.21
C ILE A 47 -3.28 -2.68 -1.36
N VAL A 48 -4.30 -2.89 -2.19
CA VAL A 48 -4.63 -1.98 -3.30
C VAL A 48 -5.03 -0.61 -2.78
N GLN A 49 -5.89 -0.54 -1.76
CA GLN A 49 -6.31 0.71 -1.13
C GLN A 49 -5.12 1.51 -0.59
N LYS A 50 -4.21 0.87 0.14
CA LYS A 50 -2.98 1.53 0.64
C LYS A 50 -2.10 2.07 -0.50
N ARG A 51 -1.98 1.34 -1.61
CA ARG A 51 -1.24 1.82 -2.77
C ARG A 51 -1.91 3.02 -3.43
N ILE A 52 -3.24 3.02 -3.54
CA ILE A 52 -3.99 4.17 -4.07
C ILE A 52 -3.75 5.40 -3.19
N GLU A 53 -3.85 5.26 -1.87
CA GLU A 53 -3.59 6.36 -0.92
C GLU A 53 -2.16 6.89 -1.04
N GLN A 54 -1.17 6.00 -1.19
CA GLN A 54 0.22 6.40 -1.41
C GLN A 54 0.41 7.19 -2.71
N VAL A 55 -0.20 6.73 -3.81
CA VAL A 55 -0.12 7.42 -5.11
C VAL A 55 -0.82 8.76 -5.08
N GLN A 56 -1.99 8.85 -4.44
CA GLN A 56 -2.71 10.11 -4.25
C GLN A 56 -1.88 11.10 -3.44
N ALA A 57 -1.34 10.67 -2.29
CA ALA A 57 -0.48 11.51 -1.46
C ALA A 57 0.77 12.00 -2.21
N ALA A 58 1.40 11.15 -3.02
CA ALA A 58 2.53 11.55 -3.86
C ALA A 58 2.11 12.58 -4.93
N THR A 59 0.97 12.35 -5.57
CA THR A 59 0.42 13.25 -6.60
C THR A 59 0.11 14.64 -6.03
N ASP A 60 -0.50 14.69 -4.84
CA ASP A 60 -0.83 15.95 -4.18
C ASP A 60 0.41 16.75 -3.76
N ARG A 61 1.47 16.06 -3.30
CA ARG A 61 2.77 16.69 -3.02
C ARG A 61 3.38 17.31 -4.26
N LEU A 62 3.42 16.57 -5.38
CA LEU A 62 3.94 17.09 -6.65
C LEU A 62 3.13 18.29 -7.16
N ARG A 63 1.79 18.22 -7.04
CA ARG A 63 0.91 19.34 -7.41
C ARG A 63 1.16 20.57 -6.54
N SER A 64 1.34 20.38 -5.23
CA SER A 64 1.66 21.46 -4.31
C SER A 64 2.99 22.13 -4.68
N MET A 65 4.02 21.34 -4.93
CA MET A 65 5.34 21.86 -5.29
C MET A 65 5.33 22.59 -6.64
N ARG A 66 4.59 22.06 -7.63
CA ARG A 66 4.40 22.74 -8.91
C ARG A 66 3.77 24.12 -8.73
N ARG A 67 2.72 24.22 -7.91
CA ARG A 67 2.07 25.51 -7.61
C ARG A 67 3.04 26.47 -6.92
N PHE A 68 3.76 26.01 -5.90
CA PHE A 68 4.76 26.82 -5.21
C PHE A 68 5.82 27.40 -6.17
N ILE A 69 6.34 26.59 -7.10
CA ILE A 69 7.30 27.05 -8.11
C ILE A 69 6.65 28.08 -9.04
N GLN A 70 5.43 27.82 -9.51
CA GLN A 70 4.69 28.75 -10.38
C GLN A 70 4.44 30.10 -9.69
N ASP A 71 3.97 30.08 -8.44
CA ASP A 71 3.70 31.28 -7.64
C ASP A 71 4.99 32.07 -7.39
N SER A 72 6.07 31.37 -7.04
CA SER A 72 7.39 31.99 -6.82
C SER A 72 7.89 32.69 -8.08
N LEU A 73 7.84 32.01 -9.24
CA LEU A 73 8.27 32.58 -10.52
C LEU A 73 7.37 33.74 -10.97
N ALA A 74 6.07 33.67 -10.69
CA ALA A 74 5.12 34.74 -11.02
C ALA A 74 5.38 36.02 -10.23
N GLN A 75 5.90 35.90 -9.01
CA GLN A 75 6.16 37.04 -8.12
C GLN A 75 7.56 37.66 -8.32
N MET A 76 8.42 37.05 -9.13
CA MET A 76 9.73 37.61 -9.47
C MET A 76 9.58 38.92 -10.27
N ALA A 77 10.40 39.91 -9.91
CA ALA A 77 10.42 41.22 -10.57
C ALA A 77 10.93 41.14 -12.02
N ASP A 78 11.89 40.25 -12.27
CA ASP A 78 12.51 40.04 -13.57
C ASP A 78 11.77 38.98 -14.40
N GLY A 79 11.90 39.09 -15.72
CA GLY A 79 11.38 38.09 -16.65
C GLY A 79 12.21 36.81 -16.61
N VAL A 80 11.58 35.68 -16.33
CA VAL A 80 12.20 34.35 -16.30
C VAL A 80 11.57 33.43 -17.35
N ILE A 81 12.42 32.78 -18.14
CA ILE A 81 12.05 31.77 -19.12
C ILE A 81 12.82 30.49 -18.80
N VAL A 82 12.11 29.37 -18.72
CA VAL A 82 12.69 28.03 -18.59
C VAL A 82 12.53 27.31 -19.91
N THR A 83 13.63 26.80 -20.47
CA THR A 83 13.64 26.07 -21.73
C THR A 83 14.15 24.64 -21.54
N ASN A 84 13.87 23.76 -22.50
CA ASN A 84 14.56 22.48 -22.59
C ASN A 84 15.91 22.62 -23.32
N ASN A 85 16.68 21.53 -23.36
CA ASN A 85 17.96 21.45 -24.08
C ASN A 85 17.86 21.68 -25.60
N LEU A 86 16.65 21.65 -26.18
CA LEU A 86 16.38 21.94 -27.59
C LEU A 86 15.89 23.39 -27.80
N GLY A 87 15.90 24.24 -26.76
CA GLY A 87 15.48 25.64 -26.82
C GLY A 87 13.96 25.87 -26.79
N ARG A 88 13.13 24.83 -26.59
CA ARG A 88 11.68 24.98 -26.45
C ARG A 88 11.34 25.54 -25.07
N VAL A 89 10.54 26.61 -25.03
CA VAL A 89 10.03 27.19 -23.79
C VAL A 89 9.10 26.19 -23.08
N LEU A 90 9.44 25.86 -21.84
CA LEU A 90 8.66 25.02 -20.94
C LEU A 90 7.81 25.86 -19.99
N LEU A 91 8.30 27.04 -19.61
CA LEU A 91 7.62 27.98 -18.71
C LEU A 91 8.14 29.40 -18.95
N ALA A 92 7.26 30.38 -18.95
CA ALA A 92 7.61 31.81 -18.90
C ALA A 92 6.74 32.49 -17.84
N ASN A 93 7.36 33.32 -16.98
CA ASN A 93 6.59 34.09 -16.00
C ASN A 93 5.93 35.32 -16.68
N PRO A 94 4.92 35.96 -16.05
CA PRO A 94 4.21 37.09 -16.65
C PRO A 94 5.12 38.26 -17.05
N LYS A 95 6.19 38.50 -16.28
CA LYS A 95 7.18 39.53 -16.60
C LYS A 95 7.96 39.23 -17.88
N ALA A 96 8.35 37.97 -18.12
CA ALA A 96 9.01 37.57 -19.36
C ALA A 96 8.11 37.76 -20.58
N VAL A 97 6.80 37.46 -20.45
CA VAL A 97 5.83 37.65 -21.54
C VAL A 97 5.69 39.13 -21.91
N ALA A 98 5.85 40.06 -20.97
CA ALA A 98 5.80 41.49 -21.26
C ALA A 98 7.00 41.99 -22.10
N TYR A 99 8.07 41.21 -22.22
CA TYR A 99 9.26 41.53 -23.00
C TYR A 99 9.36 40.78 -24.34
N LEU A 100 8.40 39.90 -24.64
CA LEU A 100 8.31 39.13 -25.90
C LEU A 100 7.36 39.83 -26.88
#